data_AF-A0AAV4J7N2-F1
#
_entry.id   AF-A0AAV4J7N2-F1
#
_cell.length_a   1.000
_cell.length_b   1.000
_cell.length_c   1.000
_cell.angle_alpha   90.00
_cell.angle_beta   90.00
_cell.angle_gamma   90.00
#
_symmetry.space_group_name_H-M   'P 1'
#
loop_
_entity.id
_entity.type
_entity.pdbx_description
1 polymer ?
#
loop_
_entity_poly.entity_id
_entity_poly.type
_entity_poly.pdbx_seq_one_letter_code
_entity_poly.pdbx_strand_id
1 'polypeptide(L)'
;MKEDVESALKIWLEQKNEQNARINAPILKEKAQQLALQMGHEFEPSDRWLNRFKHRNGLSFKQEHGEKQSTDFIAAETYQTQKLPQLLKEYSPDDIYNADETGLFSKTFLTEGTHTKA
;
A
#
# COMPACT_ATOMS: atom_id res chain seq x y z
N MET A 1 18.96 -1.08 24.57
CA MET A 1 17.51 -0.86 24.82
C MET A 1 16.72 -0.79 23.51
N LYS A 2 16.71 0.33 22.77
CA LYS A 2 16.00 0.39 21.46
C LYS A 2 16.67 -0.50 20.40
N GLU A 3 17.98 -0.65 20.50
CA GLU A 3 18.80 -1.45 19.57
C GLU A 3 18.51 -2.96 19.68
N ASP A 4 18.19 -3.46 20.87
CA ASP A 4 17.87 -4.89 21.10
C ASP A 4 16.53 -5.25 20.45
N VAL A 5 15.52 -4.38 20.65
CA VAL A 5 14.21 -4.49 20.00
C VAL A 5 14.34 -4.33 18.48
N GLU A 6 15.13 -3.35 18.01
CA GLU A 6 15.40 -3.17 16.58
C GLU A 6 16.09 -4.39 15.96
N SER A 7 17.04 -5.00 16.66
CA SER A 7 17.78 -6.19 16.18
C SER A 7 16.86 -7.42 16.09
N ALA A 8 16.07 -7.68 17.13
CA ALA A 8 15.09 -8.76 17.10
C ALA A 8 14.02 -8.55 16.02
N LEU A 9 13.61 -7.30 15.80
CA LEU A 9 12.66 -6.95 14.75
C LEU A 9 13.23 -7.18 13.34
N LYS A 10 14.54 -6.93 13.12
CA LYS A 10 15.21 -7.25 11.85
C LYS A 10 15.23 -8.75 11.59
N ILE A 11 15.62 -9.56 12.57
CA ILE A 11 15.64 -11.03 12.44
C ILE A 11 14.23 -11.54 12.08
N TRP A 12 13.22 -11.03 12.78
CA TRP A 12 11.83 -11.38 12.47
C TRP A 12 11.41 -10.96 11.06
N LEU A 13 11.86 -9.79 10.60
CA LEU A 13 11.57 -9.29 9.25
C LEU A 13 12.25 -10.14 8.17
N GLU A 14 13.49 -10.57 8.38
CA GLU A 14 14.23 -11.47 7.50
C GLU A 14 13.49 -12.81 7.35
N GLN A 15 13.05 -13.41 8.45
CA GLN A 15 12.24 -14.64 8.44
C GLN A 15 10.92 -14.49 7.68
N LYS A 16 10.32 -13.29 7.70
CA LYS A 16 9.06 -13.01 7.00
C LYS A 16 9.23 -12.71 5.52
N ASN A 17 10.38 -12.14 5.13
CA ASN A 17 10.74 -11.97 3.72
C ASN A 17 10.92 -13.34 3.05
N GLU A 18 11.48 -14.33 3.74
CA GLU A 18 11.57 -15.72 3.23
C GLU A 18 10.19 -16.35 2.98
N GLN A 19 9.16 -15.89 3.68
CA GLN A 19 7.77 -16.34 3.53
C GLN A 19 6.98 -15.48 2.53
N ASN A 20 7.63 -14.54 1.84
CA ASN A 20 7.03 -13.58 0.90
C ASN A 20 5.80 -12.83 1.47
N ALA A 21 5.80 -12.60 2.79
CA ALA A 21 4.67 -12.01 3.49
C ALA A 21 4.64 -10.48 3.32
N ARG A 22 3.49 -9.92 2.95
CA ARG A 22 3.28 -8.46 2.92
C ARG A 22 3.20 -7.92 4.35
N ILE A 23 4.25 -7.23 4.77
CA ILE A 23 4.27 -6.50 6.05
C ILE A 23 3.94 -5.04 5.78
N ASN A 24 3.08 -4.46 6.62
CA ASN A 24 2.74 -3.04 6.59
C ASN A 24 3.19 -2.35 7.88
N ALA A 25 3.10 -1.02 7.90
CA ALA A 25 3.52 -0.19 9.03
C ALA A 25 2.84 -0.54 10.36
N PRO A 26 1.51 -0.77 10.44
CA PRO A 26 0.84 -1.22 11.67
C PRO A 26 1.38 -2.53 12.24
N ILE A 27 1.51 -3.56 11.39
CA ILE A 27 2.05 -4.87 11.82
C ILE A 27 3.46 -4.72 12.38
N LEU A 28 4.28 -3.89 11.74
CA LEU A 28 5.66 -3.66 12.20
C LEU A 28 5.71 -2.95 13.57
N LYS A 29 4.81 -1.99 13.82
CA LYS A 29 4.71 -1.33 15.14
C LYS A 29 4.23 -2.30 16.22
N GLU A 30 3.18 -3.06 15.95
CA GLU A 30 2.65 -4.04 16.90
C GLU A 30 3.73 -5.07 17.26
N LYS A 31 4.47 -5.56 16.26
CA LYS A 31 5.54 -6.52 16.51
C LYS A 31 6.67 -5.92 17.34
N ALA A 32 7.04 -4.67 17.11
CA ALA A 32 8.04 -3.98 17.90
C ALA A 32 7.60 -3.79 19.37
N GLN A 33 6.32 -3.51 19.63
CA GLN A 33 5.76 -3.46 20.99
C GLN A 33 5.81 -4.82 21.67
N GLN A 34 5.40 -5.88 20.97
CA GLN A 34 5.43 -7.24 21.51
C GLN A 34 6.85 -7.65 21.90
N LEU A 35 7.84 -7.40 21.03
CA LEU A 35 9.24 -7.70 21.30
C LEU A 35 9.77 -6.92 22.50
N ALA A 36 9.42 -5.64 22.61
CA ALA A 36 9.79 -4.85 23.78
C ALA A 36 9.18 -5.38 25.07
N LEU A 37 7.90 -5.75 25.06
CA LEU A 37 7.23 -6.34 26.23
C LEU A 37 7.89 -7.66 26.65
N GLN A 38 8.23 -8.52 25.67
CA GLN A 38 8.94 -9.78 25.94
C GLN A 38 10.32 -9.58 26.55
N MET A 39 10.97 -8.46 26.25
CA MET A 39 12.27 -8.08 26.82
C MET A 39 12.15 -7.28 28.13
N GLY A 40 10.92 -7.04 28.62
CA GLY A 40 10.69 -6.25 29.83
C GLY A 40 10.94 -4.75 29.64
N HIS A 41 10.78 -4.24 28.43
CA HIS A 41 10.99 -2.84 28.09
C HIS A 41 9.68 -2.10 27.83
N GLU A 42 9.55 -0.92 28.41
CA GLU A 42 8.50 0.03 28.06
C GLU A 42 8.92 0.79 26.80
N PHE A 43 8.43 0.32 25.65
CA PHE A 43 8.74 0.92 24.36
C PHE A 43 7.47 1.08 23.52
N GLU A 44 7.17 2.34 23.20
CA GLU A 44 6.08 2.70 22.30
C GLU A 44 6.65 3.17 20.95
N PRO A 45 6.47 2.40 19.87
CA PRO A 45 6.96 2.74 18.55
C PRO A 45 6.15 3.88 17.91
N SER A 46 6.66 5.10 18.09
CA SER A 46 6.17 6.29 17.38
C SER A 46 6.37 6.22 15.87
N ASP A 47 5.61 7.03 15.12
CA ASP A 47 5.81 7.19 13.67
C ASP A 47 7.20 7.66 13.31
N ARG A 48 7.79 8.54 14.13
CA ARG A 48 9.16 9.02 13.94
C ARG A 48 10.17 7.89 14.07
N TRP A 49 10.02 7.04 15.09
CA TRP A 49 10.89 5.87 15.26
C TRP A 49 10.75 4.92 14.06
N LEU A 50 9.51 4.62 13.67
CA LEU A 50 9.22 3.74 12.55
C LEU A 50 9.84 4.25 11.24
N ASN A 51 9.76 5.57 10.96
CA ASN A 51 10.40 6.15 9.78
C ASN A 51 11.93 6.07 9.83
N ARG A 52 12.55 6.27 11.00
CA ARG A 52 14.01 6.07 11.15
C ARG A 52 14.40 4.61 10.97
N PHE A 53 13.64 3.68 11.54
CA PHE A 53 13.86 2.25 11.39
C PHE A 53 13.79 1.83 9.92
N LYS A 54 12.78 2.29 9.17
CA LYS A 54 12.68 2.04 7.73
C LYS A 54 13.90 2.54 6.97
N HIS A 55 14.28 3.79 7.22
CA HIS A 55 15.41 4.42 6.52
C HIS A 55 16.73 3.67 6.78
N ARG A 56 16.99 3.27 8.02
CA ARG A 56 18.19 2.50 8.40
C ARG A 56 18.25 1.12 7.78
N ASN A 57 17.10 0.51 7.50
CA ASN A 57 17.00 -0.86 6.99
C ASN A 57 16.61 -0.92 5.51
N GLY A 58 16.60 0.21 4.79
CA GLY A 58 16.23 0.26 3.37
C GLY A 58 14.78 -0.16 3.09
N LEU A 59 13.89 -0.11 4.09
CA LEU A 59 12.50 -0.54 3.92
C LEU A 59 11.69 0.58 3.29
N SER A 60 11.10 0.30 2.12
CA SER A 60 10.09 1.15 1.51
C SER A 60 8.75 0.45 1.63
N PHE A 61 7.86 0.95 2.49
CA PHE A 61 6.45 0.61 2.36
C PHE A 61 5.94 1.40 1.17
N LYS A 62 5.72 0.73 0.04
CA LYS A 62 4.87 1.31 -1.00
C LYS A 62 3.51 1.52 -0.36
N GLN A 63 3.13 2.77 -0.19
CA GLN A 63 1.73 3.10 0.01
C GLN A 63 1.06 2.65 -1.29
N GLU A 64 0.26 1.59 -1.22
CA GLU A 64 -0.61 1.23 -2.34
C GLU A 64 -1.64 2.37 -2.45
N HIS A 65 -1.26 3.44 -3.16
CA HIS A 65 -2.18 4.44 -3.67
C HIS A 65 -2.85 3.82 -4.90
N GLY A 66 -3.74 2.89 -4.60
CA GLY A 66 -4.65 2.25 -5.54
C GLY A 66 -5.77 1.74 -4.66
N GLU A 67 -6.91 2.41 -4.76
CA GLU A 67 -8.20 2.11 -4.12
C GLU A 67 -8.26 0.71 -3.47
N LYS A 68 -8.38 0.65 -2.13
CA LYS A 68 -9.08 -0.39 -1.34
C LYS A 68 -8.53 -0.47 0.09
N GLN A 69 -9.13 0.32 0.98
CA GLN A 69 -9.19 -0.04 2.39
C GLN A 69 -10.64 -0.02 2.86
N SER A 70 -11.48 -0.80 2.17
CA SER A 70 -12.81 -1.26 2.59
C SER A 70 -13.35 -2.21 1.50
N THR A 71 -12.57 -3.22 1.12
CA THR A 71 -13.12 -4.28 0.27
C THR A 71 -13.84 -5.27 1.15
N ASP A 72 -15.16 -5.27 1.07
CA ASP A 72 -15.95 -6.44 1.44
C ASP A 72 -15.54 -7.57 0.50
N PHE A 73 -14.58 -8.38 0.96
CA PHE A 73 -14.04 -9.51 0.20
C PHE A 73 -15.13 -10.50 -0.18
N ILE A 74 -16.15 -10.65 0.67
CA ILE A 74 -17.30 -11.54 0.42
C ILE A 74 -18.15 -10.96 -0.70
N ALA A 75 -18.45 -9.67 -0.68
CA ALA A 75 -19.18 -9.02 -1.76
C ALA A 75 -18.39 -9.05 -3.08
N ALA A 76 -17.07 -8.85 -3.05
CA ALA A 76 -16.21 -8.92 -4.23
C ALA A 76 -16.17 -10.34 -4.82
N GLU A 77 -16.00 -11.36 -3.97
CA GLU A 77 -16.03 -12.77 -4.36
C GLU A 77 -17.40 -13.16 -4.92
N THR A 78 -18.48 -12.76 -4.25
CA THR A 78 -19.86 -12.98 -4.71
C THR A 78 -20.10 -12.33 -6.07
N TYR A 79 -19.63 -11.09 -6.25
CA TYR A 79 -19.75 -10.39 -7.52
C TYR A 79 -19.00 -11.11 -8.64
N GLN A 80 -17.75 -11.53 -8.38
CA GLN A 80 -16.90 -12.21 -9.37
C GLN A 80 -17.44 -13.60 -9.75
N THR A 81 -17.99 -14.34 -8.78
CA THR A 81 -18.42 -15.73 -8.99
C THR A 81 -19.88 -15.85 -9.47
N GLN A 82 -20.76 -14.94 -9.06
CA GLN A 82 -22.20 -15.07 -9.32
C GLN A 82 -22.73 -14.02 -10.29
N LYS A 83 -22.34 -12.75 -10.13
CA LYS A 83 -22.94 -11.64 -10.90
C LYS A 83 -22.23 -11.38 -12.22
N LEU A 84 -20.90 -11.31 -12.20
CA LEU A 84 -20.10 -11.01 -13.40
C LEU A 84 -20.32 -12.06 -14.51
N PRO A 85 -20.33 -13.38 -14.24
CA PRO A 85 -20.56 -14.36 -15.30
C PRO A 85 -21.99 -14.33 -15.86
N GLN A 86 -22.98 -13.87 -15.08
CA GLN A 86 -24.34 -13.68 -15.58
C GLN A 86 -24.40 -12.48 -16.53
N LEU A 87 -23.80 -11.36 -16.14
CA LEU A 87 -23.73 -10.16 -16.97
C LEU A 87 -22.99 -10.42 -18.29
N LEU A 88 -21.85 -11.13 -18.24
CA LEU A 88 -21.05 -11.41 -19.45
C LEU A 88 -21.75 -12.35 -20.44
N LYS A 89 -22.76 -13.14 -20.02
CA LYS A 89 -23.55 -13.97 -20.94
C LYS A 89 -24.47 -13.14 -21.86
N GLU A 90 -24.75 -11.89 -21.49
CA GLU A 90 -25.59 -10.99 -22.27
C GLU A 90 -24.82 -10.33 -23.42
N TYR A 91 -23.49 -10.46 -23.44
CA TYR A 91 -22.60 -9.84 -24.42
C TYR A 91 -21.82 -10.91 -25.21
N SER A 92 -21.53 -10.61 -26.48
CA SER A 92 -20.60 -11.42 -27.26
C SER A 92 -19.19 -11.29 -26.68
N PRO A 93 -18.34 -12.32 -26.76
CA PRO A 93 -16.91 -12.19 -26.41
C PRO A 93 -16.20 -11.02 -27.12
N ASP A 94 -16.63 -10.69 -28.35
CA ASP A 94 -16.08 -9.57 -29.13
C ASP A 94 -16.45 -8.19 -28.59
N ASP A 95 -17.44 -8.12 -27.68
CA ASP A 95 -17.95 -6.89 -27.07
C ASP A 95 -17.41 -6.66 -25.64
N ILE A 96 -16.51 -7.54 -25.16
CA ILE A 96 -15.93 -7.45 -23.81
C ILE A 96 -14.56 -6.78 -23.89
N TYR A 97 -14.50 -5.51 -23.50
CA TYR A 97 -13.26 -4.72 -23.50
C TYR A 97 -12.76 -4.46 -22.08
N ASN A 98 -11.44 -4.55 -21.87
CA ASN A 98 -10.80 -4.10 -20.63
C ASN A 98 -10.47 -2.60 -20.76
N ALA A 99 -11.15 -1.76 -19.98
CA ALA A 99 -10.84 -0.33 -19.90
C ALA A 99 -10.14 -0.05 -18.56
N ASP A 100 -8.81 -0.06 -18.59
CA ASP A 100 -7.97 0.35 -17.46
C ASP A 100 -7.29 1.67 -17.83
N GLU A 101 -7.56 2.70 -17.04
CA GLU A 101 -7.09 4.09 -17.19
C GLU A 101 -7.70 4.95 -18.32
N THR A 102 -8.49 5.96 -17.93
CA THR A 102 -8.76 7.15 -18.76
C THR A 102 -8.03 8.35 -18.16
N GLY A 103 -6.86 8.68 -18.72
CA GLY A 103 -6.13 9.89 -18.36
C GLY A 103 -6.84 11.14 -18.90
N LEU A 104 -7.34 12.00 -18.00
CA LEU A 104 -7.91 13.30 -18.36
C LEU A 104 -6.78 14.23 -18.83
N PHE A 105 -6.62 14.38 -20.16
CA PHE A 105 -5.73 15.39 -20.74
C PHE A 105 -6.44 16.75 -20.80
N SER A 106 -6.13 17.66 -19.89
CA SER A 106 -6.51 19.07 -20.03
C SER A 106 -5.53 19.78 -20.99
N LYS A 107 -5.96 20.09 -22.22
CA LYS A 107 -5.24 21.04 -23.09
C LYS A 107 -5.49 22.46 -22.58
N THR A 108 -4.58 23.01 -21.79
CA THR A 108 -4.51 24.46 -21.57
C THR A 108 -3.99 25.12 -22.83
N PHE A 109 -4.89 25.64 -23.66
CA PHE A 109 -4.57 26.72 -24.57
C PHE A 109 -4.61 28.02 -23.76
N LEU A 110 -3.45 28.56 -23.41
CA LEU A 110 -3.33 29.98 -23.13
C LEU A 110 -2.37 30.55 -24.18
N THR A 111 -2.98 31.40 -24.99
CA THR A 111 -2.47 32.09 -26.16
C THR A 111 -1.19 32.86 -25.89
N GLU A 112 -0.19 32.65 -26.74
CA GLU A 112 0.87 33.62 -26.98
C GLU A 112 0.24 34.98 -27.37
N GLY A 113 0.60 36.06 -26.68
CA GLY A 113 -0.02 37.37 -26.87
C GLY A 113 0.72 38.53 -26.19
N THR A 114 1.80 38.95 -26.83
CA THR A 114 2.36 40.32 -26.87
C THR A 114 2.77 41.00 -25.55
N HIS A 115 4.07 40.97 -25.25
CA HIS A 115 4.73 42.08 -24.56
C HIS A 115 5.28 43.08 -25.59
N THR A 116 4.62 44.23 -25.71
CA THR A 116 5.24 45.46 -26.24
C THR A 116 5.43 46.47 -25.11
N LYS A 117 6.60 47.10 -25.18
CA LYS A 117 7.30 47.98 -24.25
C LYS A 117 6.56 49.33 -24.06
N ALA A 118 6.71 49.93 -22.87
CA ALA A 118 6.80 51.37 -22.67
C ALA A 118 8.04 51.64 -21.81
#